data_AF-A0A1Y0EHR2-F1
#
_entry.id   AF-A0A1Y0EHR2-F1
#
_cell.length_a   1.000
_cell.length_b   1.000
_cell.length_c   1.000
_cell.angle_alpha   90.00
_cell.angle_beta   90.00
_cell.angle_gamma   90.00
#
_symmetry.space_group_name_H-M   'P 1'
#
loop_
_entity.id
_entity.type
_entity.pdbx_description
1 polymer ?
#
loop_
_entity_poly.entity_id
_entity_poly.type
_entity_poly.pdbx_seq_one_letter_code
_entity_poly.pdbx_strand_id
1 'polypeptide(L)'
;MIRTLLTWLTGGALDRVMATVEANIAAKTDKEAIKAEIIKTHYATRPDFMRAGGFWLMLIFALPLAFWWSAVLIYSVFWCARCAYPVSWSIAALPAPLDEWAGVIILAIFGVLGVDRLRR
;
A
#
# COMPACT_ATOMS: atom_id res chain seq x y z
N MET A 1 -47.27 26.30 -41.16
CA MET A 1 -47.28 24.81 -41.21
C MET A 1 -45.86 24.23 -41.12
N ILE A 2 -44.89 24.66 -41.94
CA ILE A 2 -43.47 24.20 -41.84
C ILE A 2 -42.85 24.45 -40.46
N ARG A 3 -43.10 25.62 -39.85
CA ARG A 3 -42.61 25.95 -38.51
C ARG A 3 -43.13 25.01 -37.42
N THR A 4 -44.37 24.55 -37.55
CA THR A 4 -45.07 23.66 -36.61
C THR A 4 -44.59 22.20 -36.75
N LEU A 5 -44.29 21.78 -37.99
CA LEU A 5 -43.70 20.49 -38.30
C LEU A 5 -42.24 20.41 -37.83
N LEU A 6 -41.48 21.50 -37.98
CA LEU A 6 -40.14 21.61 -37.45
C LEU A 6 -40.14 21.59 -35.91
N THR A 7 -40.97 22.38 -35.23
CA THR A 7 -41.03 22.35 -33.76
C THR A 7 -41.54 21.02 -33.19
N TRP A 8 -42.41 20.30 -33.91
CA TRP A 8 -42.85 18.96 -33.51
C TRP A 8 -41.75 17.91 -33.68
N LEU A 9 -41.01 17.95 -34.80
CA LEU A 9 -39.91 17.03 -35.07
C LEU A 9 -38.69 17.32 -34.17
N THR A 10 -38.34 18.60 -33.98
CA THR A 10 -37.24 19.01 -33.10
C THR A 10 -37.59 18.92 -31.63
N GLY A 11 -38.86 19.00 -31.23
CA GLY A 11 -39.24 18.78 -29.83
C GLY A 11 -39.07 17.31 -29.44
N GLY A 12 -39.74 16.39 -30.15
CA GLY A 12 -39.79 14.98 -29.74
C GLY A 12 -38.56 14.13 -30.07
N ALA A 13 -37.81 14.46 -31.13
CA ALA A 13 -36.61 13.71 -31.52
C ALA A 13 -35.35 14.23 -30.81
N LEU A 14 -35.24 15.55 -30.62
CA LEU A 14 -34.10 16.16 -29.92
C LEU A 14 -34.15 15.85 -28.43
N ASP A 15 -35.33 15.85 -27.81
CA ASP A 15 -35.52 15.41 -26.42
C ASP A 15 -35.11 13.96 -26.22
N ARG A 16 -35.41 13.07 -27.19
CA ARG A 16 -34.99 11.67 -27.14
C ARG A 16 -33.47 11.51 -27.26
N VAL A 17 -32.84 12.30 -28.13
CA VAL A 17 -31.37 12.30 -28.26
C VAL A 17 -30.73 12.86 -27.00
N MET A 18 -31.24 13.96 -26.44
CA MET A 18 -30.74 14.52 -25.18
C MET A 18 -30.93 13.57 -24.01
N ALA A 19 -32.09 12.91 -23.88
CA ALA A 19 -32.33 11.90 -22.85
C ALA A 19 -31.37 10.70 -22.99
N THR A 20 -31.04 10.30 -24.22
CA THR A 20 -30.07 9.22 -24.47
C THR A 20 -28.65 9.66 -24.10
N VAL A 21 -28.29 10.91 -24.40
CA VAL A 21 -27.00 11.50 -24.02
C VAL A 21 -26.90 11.64 -22.51
N GLU A 22 -27.93 12.13 -21.83
CA GLU A 22 -28.01 12.20 -20.36
C GLU A 22 -27.90 10.82 -19.73
N ALA A 23 -28.61 9.81 -20.25
CA ALA A 23 -28.49 8.43 -19.78
C ALA A 23 -27.07 7.86 -19.99
N ASN A 24 -26.41 8.19 -21.11
CA ASN A 24 -25.02 7.78 -21.36
C ASN A 24 -24.04 8.47 -20.41
N ILE A 25 -24.25 9.77 -20.14
CA ILE A 25 -23.45 10.54 -19.18
C ILE A 25 -23.66 9.99 -17.77
N ALA A 26 -24.89 9.71 -17.35
CA ALA A 26 -25.20 9.09 -16.06
C ALA A 26 -24.51 7.73 -15.94
N ALA A 27 -24.64 6.85 -16.95
CA ALA A 27 -23.97 5.55 -16.95
C ALA A 27 -22.43 5.65 -16.89
N LYS A 28 -21.84 6.68 -17.52
CA LYS A 28 -20.39 6.96 -17.40
C LYS A 28 -20.03 7.46 -16.00
N THR A 29 -20.82 8.35 -15.42
CA THR A 29 -20.63 8.85 -14.05
C THR A 29 -20.70 7.71 -13.04
N ASP A 30 -21.69 6.82 -13.16
CA ASP A 30 -21.82 5.64 -12.29
C ASP A 30 -20.63 4.69 -12.44
N LYS A 31 -20.15 4.49 -13.68
CA LYS A 31 -18.95 3.69 -13.92
C LYS A 31 -17.71 4.29 -13.27
N GLU A 32 -17.52 5.61 -13.35
CA GLU A 32 -16.40 6.27 -12.69
C GLU A 32 -16.55 6.29 -11.17
N ALA A 33 -17.77 6.41 -10.64
CA ALA A 33 -18.05 6.29 -9.21
C ALA A 33 -17.72 4.89 -8.67
N ILE A 34 -18.17 3.83 -9.36
CA ILE A 34 -17.86 2.44 -8.99
C ILE A 34 -16.35 2.19 -9.05
N LYS A 35 -15.65 2.68 -10.09
CA LYS A 35 -14.19 2.59 -10.15
C LYS A 35 -13.53 3.30 -8.97
N ALA A 36 -13.96 4.52 -8.65
CA ALA A 36 -13.44 5.28 -7.52
C ALA A 36 -13.69 4.55 -6.19
N GLU A 37 -14.83 3.90 -6.03
CA GLU A 37 -15.18 3.13 -4.83
C GLU A 37 -14.37 1.83 -4.70
N ILE A 38 -14.15 1.10 -5.81
CA ILE A 38 -13.25 -0.06 -5.84
C ILE A 38 -11.83 0.36 -5.45
N ILE A 39 -11.34 1.46 -6.03
CA ILE A 39 -10.02 2.02 -5.71
C ILE A 39 -9.94 2.42 -4.24
N LYS A 40 -10.96 3.14 -3.73
CA LYS A 40 -11.04 3.56 -2.32
C LYS A 40 -11.04 2.35 -1.38
N THR A 41 -11.84 1.34 -1.67
CA THR A 41 -11.94 0.11 -0.88
C THR A 41 -10.62 -0.64 -0.88
N HIS A 42 -9.97 -0.75 -2.04
CA HIS A 42 -8.65 -1.37 -2.16
C HIS A 42 -7.58 -0.61 -1.36
N TYR A 43 -7.65 0.72 -1.31
CA TYR A 43 -6.74 1.53 -0.49
C TYR A 43 -7.10 1.56 1.00
N ALA A 44 -8.35 1.31 1.37
CA ALA A 44 -8.82 1.33 2.77
C ALA A 44 -8.36 0.11 3.58
N THR A 45 -8.17 -1.05 2.94
CA THR A 45 -7.77 -2.29 3.63
C THR A 45 -6.39 -2.20 4.31
N ARG A 46 -5.44 -1.46 3.73
CA ARG A 46 -4.09 -1.27 4.30
C ARG A 46 -4.08 -0.46 5.61
N PRO A 47 -4.66 0.75 5.68
CA PRO A 47 -4.75 1.50 6.93
C PRO A 47 -5.69 0.83 7.94
N ASP A 48 -6.70 0.07 7.52
CA ASP A 48 -7.56 -0.69 8.42
C ASP A 48 -6.80 -1.82 9.10
N PHE A 49 -5.93 -2.55 8.39
CA PHE A 49 -5.03 -3.54 9.00
C PHE A 49 -4.11 -2.88 10.05
N MET A 50 -3.53 -1.73 9.73
CA MET A 50 -2.67 -1.00 10.67
C MET A 50 -3.44 -0.54 11.92
N ARG A 51 -4.71 -0.12 11.76
CA ARG A 51 -5.61 0.28 12.86
C ARG A 51 -6.13 -0.88 13.69
N ALA A 52 -6.39 -2.04 13.08
CA ALA A 52 -6.92 -3.24 13.74
C ALA A 52 -5.88 -3.98 14.61
N GLY A 53 -4.67 -3.44 14.76
CA GLY A 53 -3.60 -4.03 15.56
C GLY A 53 -2.43 -4.58 14.75
N GLY A 54 -2.49 -4.53 13.41
CA GLY A 54 -1.37 -4.92 12.54
C GLY A 54 -0.09 -4.14 12.81
N PHE A 55 -0.20 -2.87 13.23
CA PHE A 55 0.96 -2.07 13.66
C PHE A 55 1.66 -2.65 14.89
N TRP A 56 0.89 -3.00 15.93
CA TRP A 56 1.44 -3.57 17.16
C TRP A 56 2.01 -4.97 16.93
N LEU A 57 1.33 -5.79 16.14
CA LEU A 57 1.81 -7.12 15.74
C LEU A 57 3.17 -7.00 15.02
N MET A 58 3.29 -6.07 14.09
CA MET A 58 4.52 -5.80 13.36
C MET A 58 5.64 -5.33 14.30
N LEU A 59 5.35 -4.42 15.24
CA LEU A 59 6.34 -3.94 16.21
C LEU A 59 6.88 -5.05 17.13
N ILE A 60 6.04 -5.98 17.58
CA ILE A 60 6.46 -7.08 18.45
C ILE A 60 7.51 -7.96 17.76
N PHE A 61 7.44 -8.13 16.45
CA PHE A 61 8.44 -8.87 15.67
C PHE A 61 9.63 -8.00 15.25
N ALA A 62 9.40 -6.74 14.87
CA ALA A 62 10.43 -5.85 14.36
C ALA A 62 11.38 -5.34 15.47
N LEU A 63 10.87 -5.02 16.66
CA LEU A 63 11.67 -4.41 17.73
C LEU A 63 12.76 -5.35 18.27
N PRO A 64 12.47 -6.63 18.63
CA PRO A 64 13.52 -7.54 19.10
C PRO A 64 14.57 -7.80 18.03
N LEU A 65 14.14 -7.91 16.77
CA LEU A 65 15.05 -8.12 15.64
C LEU A 65 15.97 -6.92 15.44
N ALA A 66 15.41 -5.70 15.44
CA ALA A 66 16.18 -4.46 15.33
C ALA A 66 17.15 -4.29 16.50
N PHE A 67 16.72 -4.64 17.72
CA PHE A 67 17.57 -4.60 18.91
C PHE A 67 18.76 -5.55 18.78
N TRP A 68 18.50 -6.83 18.47
CA TRP A 68 19.56 -7.83 18.30
C TRP A 68 20.54 -7.42 17.18
N TRP A 69 20.03 -7.00 16.03
CA TRP A 69 20.85 -6.61 14.89
C TRP A 69 21.73 -5.39 15.21
N SER A 70 21.16 -4.38 15.89
CA SER A 70 21.91 -3.22 16.35
C SER A 70 23.02 -3.60 17.35
N ALA A 71 22.74 -4.54 18.25
CA ALA A 71 23.72 -5.03 19.20
C ALA A 71 24.90 -5.72 18.48
N VAL A 72 24.63 -6.56 17.47
CA VAL A 72 25.66 -7.20 16.64
C VAL A 72 26.51 -6.17 15.88
N LEU A 73 25.90 -5.12 15.34
CA LEU A 73 26.63 -4.04 14.67
C LEU A 73 27.56 -3.30 15.63
N ILE A 74 27.07 -2.91 16.81
CA ILE A 74 27.88 -2.24 17.84
C ILE A 74 29.05 -3.14 18.26
N TYR A 75 28.78 -4.43 18.47
CA TYR A 75 29.80 -5.40 18.81
C TYR A 75 30.88 -5.49 17.72
N SER A 76 30.47 -5.55 16.46
CA SER A 76 31.37 -5.67 15.32
C SER A 76 32.28 -4.46 15.12
N VAL A 77 31.86 -3.26 15.55
CA VAL A 77 32.64 -2.03 15.43
C VAL A 77 33.59 -1.84 16.62
N PHE A 78 33.13 -2.11 17.84
CA PHE A 78 33.87 -1.73 19.05
C PHE A 78 34.48 -2.90 19.80
N TRP A 79 33.81 -4.05 19.81
CA TRP A 79 34.03 -5.13 20.77
C TRP A 79 34.56 -6.44 20.17
N CYS A 80 34.76 -6.47 18.85
CA CYS A 80 35.35 -7.61 18.18
C CYS A 80 36.80 -7.89 18.64
N ALA A 81 37.28 -9.11 18.41
CA ALA A 81 38.61 -9.56 18.85
C ALA A 81 39.79 -8.69 18.37
N ARG A 82 39.60 -7.88 17.32
CA ARG A 82 40.59 -6.95 16.75
C ARG A 82 40.11 -5.49 16.74
N CYS A 83 39.10 -5.16 17.54
CA CYS A 83 38.50 -3.83 17.59
C CYS A 83 39.07 -2.96 18.72
N ALA A 84 38.61 -1.71 18.82
CA ALA A 84 39.10 -0.72 19.78
C ALA A 84 39.04 -1.19 21.24
N TYR A 85 38.07 -2.03 21.61
CA TYR A 85 37.87 -2.55 22.96
C TYR A 85 37.55 -4.05 22.93
N PRO A 86 38.55 -4.93 22.78
CA PRO A 86 38.29 -6.36 22.63
C PRO A 86 37.75 -6.98 23.92
N VAL A 87 36.68 -7.76 23.79
CA VAL A 87 36.06 -8.52 24.89
C VAL A 87 36.04 -10.02 24.56
N SER A 88 36.07 -10.85 25.60
CA SER A 88 36.13 -12.31 25.47
C SER A 88 34.78 -12.97 25.17
N TRP A 89 33.68 -12.24 25.35
CA TRP A 89 32.34 -12.69 25.03
C TRP A 89 31.91 -12.19 23.64
N SER A 90 30.97 -12.89 23.03
CA SER A 90 30.39 -12.52 21.74
C SER A 90 28.87 -12.53 21.80
N ILE A 91 28.23 -11.70 20.99
CA ILE A 91 26.78 -11.78 20.78
C ILE A 91 26.51 -12.99 19.89
N ALA A 92 25.63 -13.89 20.35
CA ALA A 92 25.28 -15.08 19.60
C ALA A 92 24.65 -14.71 18.25
N ALA A 93 25.16 -15.32 17.19
CA ALA A 93 24.53 -15.27 15.88
C ALA A 93 23.14 -15.92 15.94
N LEU A 94 22.18 -15.39 15.19
CA LEU A 94 20.92 -16.07 14.97
C LEU A 94 21.21 -17.38 14.23
N PRO A 95 20.76 -18.55 14.72
CA PRO A 95 21.00 -19.81 14.04
C PRO A 95 20.23 -19.83 12.71
N ALA A 96 20.81 -20.47 11.69
CA ALA A 96 20.08 -20.75 10.46
C ALA A 96 18.84 -21.62 10.76
N PRO A 97 17.67 -21.35 10.15
CA PRO A 97 17.44 -20.38 9.09
C PRO A 97 17.00 -18.99 9.60
N LEU A 98 16.90 -18.77 10.93
CA LEU A 98 16.30 -17.56 11.52
C LEU A 98 16.96 -16.26 11.03
N ASP A 99 18.28 -16.33 10.79
CA ASP A 99 19.09 -15.34 10.08
C ASP A 99 18.45 -14.95 8.72
N GLU A 100 18.18 -15.94 7.87
CA GLU A 100 17.64 -15.72 6.53
C GLU A 100 16.22 -15.14 6.61
N TRP A 101 15.41 -15.66 7.53
CA TRP A 101 14.06 -15.16 7.78
C TRP A 101 14.06 -13.72 8.28
N ALA A 102 15.07 -13.28 9.03
CA ALA A 102 15.16 -11.90 9.50
C ALA A 102 15.20 -10.89 8.34
N GLY A 103 16.00 -11.17 7.30
CA GLY A 103 16.04 -10.35 6.09
C GLY A 103 14.69 -10.33 5.36
N VAL A 104 14.03 -11.48 5.27
CA VAL A 104 12.70 -11.62 4.64
C VAL A 104 11.62 -10.89 5.45
N ILE A 105 11.66 -10.94 6.79
CA ILE A 105 10.74 -10.23 7.67
C ILE A 105 10.89 -8.72 7.49
N ILE A 106 12.12 -8.21 7.44
CA ILE A 106 12.39 -6.78 7.19
C ILE A 106 11.85 -6.37 5.82
N LEU A 107 12.06 -7.16 4.77
CA LEU A 107 11.52 -6.90 3.43
C LEU A 107 10.00 -7.01 3.37
N ALA A 108 9.38 -7.93 4.09
CA ALA A 108 7.92 -8.03 4.16
C ALA A 108 7.30 -6.81 4.86
N ILE A 109 7.99 -6.27 5.88
CA ILE A 109 7.55 -5.10 6.64
C ILE A 109 7.79 -3.79 5.88
N PHE A 110 9.00 -3.57 5.36
CA PHE A 110 9.39 -2.31 4.74
C PHE A 110 9.35 -2.33 3.21
N GLY A 111 9.53 -3.49 2.57
CA GLY A 111 9.58 -3.64 1.11
C GLY A 111 8.25 -3.33 0.44
N VAL A 112 7.12 -3.59 1.09
CA VAL A 112 5.80 -3.18 0.57
C VAL A 112 5.65 -1.65 0.55
N LEU A 113 6.30 -0.93 1.48
CA LEU A 113 6.30 0.54 1.50
C LEU A 113 7.29 1.15 0.49
N GLY A 114 8.38 0.44 0.14
CA GLY A 114 9.41 0.91 -0.78
C GLY A 114 9.17 0.59 -2.26
N VAL A 115 8.67 -0.61 -2.57
CA VAL A 115 8.48 -1.09 -3.96
C VAL A 115 7.33 -0.36 -4.67
N ASP A 116 6.25 -0.06 -3.96
CA ASP A 116 5.12 0.71 -4.51
C ASP A 116 5.53 2.15 -4.89
N ARG A 117 6.57 2.70 -4.24
CA ARG A 117 7.06 4.07 -4.51
C ARG A 117 8.08 4.14 -5.64
N LEU A 118 8.81 3.05 -5.89
CA LEU A 118 9.76 2.92 -7.00
C LEU A 118 9.09 2.66 -8.36
N ARG A 119 7.82 2.22 -8.35
CA ARG A 119 7.06 1.88 -9.56
C ARG A 119 6.05 2.98 -9.99
N ARG A 120 5.96 4.07 -9.22
CA ARG A 120 5.28 5.31 -9.63
C ARG A 120 6.30 6.28 -10.20
#